data_AF-A0A7J9YQ48-F1
#
_entry.id   AF-A0A7J9YQ48-F1
#
_cell.length_a   1.000
_cell.length_b   1.000
_cell.length_c   1.000
_cell.angle_alpha   90.00
_cell.angle_beta   90.00
_cell.angle_gamma   90.00
#
_symmetry.space_group_name_H-M   'P 1'
#
loop_
_entity.id
_entity.type
_entity.pdbx_description
1 polymer ?
#
loop_
_entity_poly.entity_id
_entity_poly.type
_entity_poly.pdbx_seq_one_letter_code
_entity_poly.pdbx_strand_id
1 'polypeptide(L)'
;MLPAVREARETERELDLGGLAQHGEGAGWGFVGYLDLDCAQEVCDYKLSGSRWSQNCADRDWQVDAYLWLRELAGEPAEEFCFHVARPGSEEVAVIRTRRSAERLRFFERRLAGIAERIAQAVSSRVWGYAPEGAWWCSRKWCASWDGCPAGGGVA
;
A
#
# COMPACT_ATOMS: atom_id res chain seq x y z
N MET A 1 -22.81 0.08 21.52
CA MET A 1 -21.59 0.50 22.24
C MET A 1 -20.66 1.09 21.19
N LEU A 2 -20.42 2.40 21.22
CA LEU A 2 -19.43 3.00 20.33
C LEU A 2 -18.06 2.41 20.70
N PRO A 3 -17.20 2.03 19.74
CA PRO A 3 -15.85 1.62 20.06
C PRO A 3 -15.19 2.73 20.87
N ALA A 4 -14.43 2.36 21.92
CA ALA A 4 -13.69 3.33 22.70
C ALA A 4 -12.83 4.18 21.76
N VAL A 5 -12.95 5.50 21.86
CA VAL A 5 -12.12 6.44 21.09
C VAL A 5 -10.67 6.16 21.48
N ARG A 6 -9.86 5.74 20.50
CA ARG A 6 -8.43 5.51 20.69
C ARG A 6 -7.72 6.85 20.49
N GLU A 7 -6.77 7.16 21.37
CA GLU A 7 -5.99 8.40 21.27
C GLU A 7 -5.11 8.35 20.02
N ALA A 8 -5.31 9.35 19.16
CA ALA A 8 -4.46 9.58 18.00
C ALA A 8 -3.07 10.05 18.48
N ARG A 9 -2.02 9.50 17.88
CA ARG A 9 -0.68 10.08 17.96
C ARG A 9 -0.58 11.24 16.99
N GLU A 10 -0.97 11.01 15.75
CA GLU A 10 -0.86 11.98 14.67
C GLU A 10 -1.82 11.64 13.53
N THR A 11 -2.31 12.67 12.86
CA THR A 11 -3.01 12.56 11.58
C THR A 11 -2.02 12.88 10.48
N GLU A 12 -1.95 12.05 9.43
CA GLU A 12 -1.04 12.24 8.29
C GLU A 12 0.45 12.24 8.69
N ARG A 13 0.90 11.15 9.32
CA ARG A 13 2.33 10.98 9.70
C ARG A 13 3.15 10.48 8.53
N GLU A 14 4.21 11.19 8.19
CA GLU A 14 5.24 10.71 7.26
C GLU A 14 6.22 9.76 7.97
N LEU A 15 6.50 8.62 7.35
CA LEU A 15 7.57 7.71 7.72
C LEU A 15 8.47 7.51 6.49
N ASP A 16 9.62 8.17 6.49
CA ASP A 16 10.67 8.05 5.48
C ASP A 16 11.80 7.18 6.01
N LEU A 17 12.05 6.06 5.34
CA LEU A 17 13.15 5.15 5.64
C LEU A 17 14.34 5.31 4.69
N GLY A 18 14.56 6.53 4.21
CA GLY A 18 15.69 6.92 3.39
C GLY A 18 17.01 6.34 3.90
N GLY A 19 17.63 5.48 3.09
CA GLY A 19 18.94 4.90 3.38
C GLY A 19 18.98 3.72 4.37
N LEU A 20 17.84 3.24 4.89
CA LEU A 20 17.81 2.12 5.83
C LEU A 20 17.81 0.73 5.15
N ALA A 21 17.43 0.63 3.88
CA ALA A 21 17.49 -0.63 3.13
C ALA A 21 18.77 -0.73 2.28
N GLN A 22 19.94 -0.77 2.93
CA GLN A 22 21.13 -1.38 2.31
C GLN A 22 21.07 -2.90 2.49
N HIS A 23 20.08 -3.56 1.88
CA HIS A 23 19.95 -5.00 1.93
C HIS A 23 20.49 -5.61 0.62
N GLY A 24 21.78 -5.98 0.64
CA GLY A 24 22.48 -6.66 -0.46
C GLY A 24 23.18 -5.72 -1.44
N GLU A 25 24.00 -6.27 -2.35
CA GLU A 25 24.79 -5.56 -3.38
C GLU A 25 23.94 -4.84 -4.45
N GLY A 26 22.64 -4.66 -4.22
CA GLY A 26 21.70 -3.97 -5.09
C GLY A 26 21.71 -2.46 -4.92
N ALA A 27 21.06 -1.76 -5.86
CA ALA A 27 20.89 -0.31 -5.79
C ALA A 27 20.16 0.08 -4.49
N GLY A 28 20.73 1.02 -3.73
CA GLY A 28 20.07 1.54 -2.53
C GLY A 28 18.72 2.16 -2.87
N TRP A 29 17.69 1.81 -2.10
CA TRP A 29 16.34 2.32 -2.26
C TRP A 29 15.79 2.81 -0.91
N GLY A 30 14.94 3.82 -0.97
CA GLY A 30 14.15 4.31 0.16
C GLY A 30 12.68 3.99 -0.04
N PHE A 31 11.93 3.95 1.06
CA PHE A 31 10.48 3.81 1.03
C PHE A 31 9.87 4.82 2.00
N VAL A 32 8.90 5.57 1.51
CA VAL A 32 8.20 6.61 2.26
C VAL A 32 6.71 6.28 2.26
N GLY A 33 6.08 6.35 3.42
CA GLY A 33 4.64 6.23 3.57
C GLY A 33 4.06 7.38 4.38
N TYR A 34 2.81 7.72 4.08
CA TYR A 34 2.04 8.75 4.77
C TYR A 34 0.82 8.10 5.41
N LEU A 35 0.86 7.91 6.72
CA LEU A 35 -0.18 7.20 7.47
C LEU A 35 -1.34 8.16 7.72
N ASP A 36 -2.54 7.88 7.20
CA ASP A 36 -3.72 8.75 7.35
C ASP A 36 -4.02 9.06 8.82
N LEU A 37 -4.07 8.03 9.67
CA LEU A 37 -4.20 8.17 11.11
C LEU A 37 -3.29 7.16 11.82
N ASP A 38 -2.36 7.69 12.61
CA ASP A 38 -1.47 6.92 13.45
C ASP A 38 -1.94 6.97 14.91
N CYS A 39 -2.17 5.80 15.52
CA CYS A 39 -2.59 5.65 16.90
C CYS A 39 -1.54 4.89 17.71
N ALA A 40 -1.76 4.78 19.02
CA ALA A 40 -0.79 4.11 19.90
C ALA A 40 -0.55 2.63 19.57
N GLN A 41 -1.59 1.89 19.19
CA GLN A 41 -1.55 0.43 18.98
C GLN A 41 -2.04 -0.01 17.59
N GLU A 42 -2.51 0.94 16.78
CA GLU A 42 -3.07 0.66 15.46
C GLU A 42 -2.73 1.77 14.48
N VAL A 43 -2.83 1.45 13.19
CA VAL A 43 -2.84 2.44 12.11
C VAL A 43 -4.17 2.34 11.39
N CYS A 44 -4.74 3.48 11.03
CA CYS A 44 -6.01 3.55 10.34
C CYS A 44 -5.90 4.31 9.03
N ASP A 45 -6.71 3.87 8.07
CA ASP A 45 -6.81 4.46 6.73
C ASP A 45 -8.28 4.76 6.40
N TYR A 46 -8.52 5.94 5.83
CA TYR A 46 -9.86 6.40 5.49
C TYR A 46 -10.13 6.16 4.01
N LYS A 47 -11.12 5.33 3.70
CA LYS A 47 -11.50 5.04 2.31
C LYS A 47 -12.88 5.57 1.98
N LEU A 48 -12.99 6.17 0.80
CA LEU A 48 -14.27 6.38 0.13
C LEU A 48 -14.42 5.34 -0.99
N SER A 49 -15.42 4.46 -0.87
CA SER A 49 -15.62 3.38 -1.83
C SER A 49 -17.08 3.26 -2.28
N GLY A 50 -17.30 3.17 -3.59
CA GLY A 50 -18.62 2.86 -4.15
C GLY A 50 -19.06 1.42 -3.90
N SER A 51 -18.12 0.51 -3.63
CA SER A 51 -18.39 -0.90 -3.37
C SER A 51 -18.25 -1.23 -1.88
N ARG A 52 -19.01 -2.24 -1.42
CA ARG A 52 -18.89 -2.72 -0.03
C ARG A 52 -17.58 -3.49 0.10
N TRP A 53 -16.77 -3.13 1.08
CA TRP A 53 -15.54 -3.86 1.38
C TRP A 53 -15.86 -5.15 2.13
N SER A 54 -15.13 -6.21 1.78
CA SER A 54 -15.14 -7.48 2.51
C SER A 54 -13.86 -7.62 3.33
N GLN A 55 -13.87 -8.50 4.33
CA GLN A 55 -12.67 -8.82 5.10
C GLN A 55 -11.51 -9.29 4.19
N ASN A 56 -11.82 -10.09 3.18
CA ASN A 56 -10.86 -10.58 2.18
C ASN A 56 -10.23 -9.44 1.34
N CYS A 57 -10.91 -8.31 1.18
CA CYS A 57 -10.29 -7.12 0.57
C CYS A 57 -9.20 -6.56 1.47
N ALA A 58 -9.52 -6.33 2.76
CA ALA A 58 -8.57 -5.80 3.74
C ALA A 58 -7.37 -6.73 3.98
N ASP A 59 -7.60 -8.05 4.02
CA ASP A 59 -6.55 -9.04 4.27
C ASP A 59 -5.55 -9.18 3.11
N ARG A 60 -5.93 -8.74 1.90
CA ARG A 60 -5.09 -8.80 0.70
C ARG A 60 -4.49 -7.45 0.31
N ASP A 61 -4.85 -6.39 1.03
CA ASP A 61 -4.40 -5.04 0.71
C ASP A 61 -2.92 -4.85 1.09
N TRP A 62 -2.13 -4.37 0.14
CA TRP A 62 -0.70 -4.12 0.29
C TRP A 62 -0.39 -2.84 1.09
N GLN A 63 -1.32 -1.89 1.18
CA GLN A 63 -1.15 -0.68 1.97
C GLN A 63 -1.04 -1.01 3.47
N VAL A 64 -1.76 -2.04 3.92
CA VAL A 64 -1.65 -2.57 5.28
C VAL A 64 -0.23 -3.10 5.54
N ASP A 65 0.30 -3.89 4.59
CA ASP A 65 1.66 -4.42 4.71
C ASP A 65 2.66 -3.26 4.81
N ALA A 66 2.51 -2.23 3.99
CA ALA A 66 3.36 -1.04 3.99
C ALA A 66 3.35 -0.28 5.32
N TYR A 67 2.16 0.06 5.83
CA TYR A 67 2.05 0.91 7.02
C TYR A 67 2.51 0.18 8.29
N LEU A 68 2.14 -1.10 8.44
CA LEU A 68 2.58 -1.89 9.59
C LEU A 68 4.09 -2.17 9.56
N TRP A 69 4.66 -2.42 8.37
CA TRP A 69 6.10 -2.58 8.20
C TRP A 69 6.87 -1.28 8.51
N LEU A 70 6.40 -0.14 8.03
CA LEU A 70 7.00 1.17 8.35
C LEU A 70 6.99 1.45 9.86
N ARG A 71 5.90 1.11 10.54
CA ARG A 71 5.78 1.20 12.01
C ARG A 71 6.76 0.28 12.74
N GLU A 72 6.94 -0.95 12.26
CA GLU A 72 7.93 -1.89 12.79
C GLU A 72 9.35 -1.33 12.67
N LEU A 73 9.71 -0.78 11.49
CA LEU A 73 11.04 -0.20 11.25
C LEU A 73 11.29 1.11 12.01
N ALA A 74 10.24 1.88 12.31
CA ALA A 74 10.32 3.04 13.19
C ALA A 74 10.52 2.67 14.68
N GLY A 75 10.53 1.37 15.03
CA GLY A 75 10.62 0.91 16.42
C GLY A 75 9.31 1.05 17.21
N GLU A 76 8.19 1.29 16.51
CA GLU A 76 6.87 1.52 17.09
C GLU A 76 5.84 0.55 16.48
N PRO A 77 6.00 -0.78 16.60
CA PRO A 77 5.10 -1.72 15.93
C PRO A 77 3.63 -1.48 16.33
N ALA A 78 2.75 -1.56 15.34
CA ALA A 78 1.30 -1.56 15.55
C ALA A 78 0.77 -2.98 15.39
N GLU A 79 -0.10 -3.42 16.31
CA GLU A 79 -0.62 -4.80 16.30
C GLU A 79 -1.74 -4.99 15.27
N GLU A 80 -2.40 -3.90 14.90
CA GLU A 80 -3.63 -3.92 14.11
C GLU A 80 -3.67 -2.77 13.10
N PHE A 81 -4.34 -3.03 11.98
CA PHE A 81 -4.69 -2.02 11.00
C PHE A 81 -6.21 -1.93 10.87
N CYS A 82 -6.73 -0.71 10.71
CA CYS A 82 -8.15 -0.48 10.54
C CYS A 82 -8.47 0.33 9.27
N PHE A 83 -9.44 -0.14 8.49
CA PHE A 83 -10.04 0.65 7.42
C PHE A 83 -11.35 1.25 7.90
N HIS A 84 -11.47 2.57 7.77
CA HIS A 84 -12.73 3.29 7.92
C HIS A 84 -13.27 3.59 6.53
N VAL A 85 -14.22 2.76 6.08
CA VAL A 85 -14.75 2.81 4.72
C VAL A 85 -16.11 3.49 4.72
N ALA A 86 -16.14 4.72 4.21
CA ALA A 86 -17.35 5.44 3.90
C ALA A 86 -17.84 5.09 2.49
N ARG A 87 -19.16 5.17 2.28
CA ARG A 87 -19.78 5.04 0.96
C ARG A 87 -20.50 6.35 0.60
N PRO A 88 -20.34 6.86 -0.64
CA PRO A 88 -21.11 8.02 -1.08
C PRO A 88 -22.62 7.83 -0.88
N GLY A 89 -23.27 8.80 -0.23
CA GLY A 89 -24.70 8.78 0.04
C GLY A 89 -25.13 7.90 1.23
N SER A 90 -24.19 7.39 2.02
CA SER A 90 -24.46 6.68 3.27
C SER A 90 -23.80 7.40 4.45
N GLU A 91 -24.51 7.48 5.57
CA GLU A 91 -23.96 7.97 6.85
C GLU A 91 -23.22 6.85 7.62
N GLU A 92 -23.31 5.61 7.15
CA GLU A 92 -22.64 4.49 7.79
C GLU A 92 -21.17 4.41 7.34
N VAL A 93 -20.27 4.30 8.33
CA VAL A 93 -18.85 4.02 8.11
C VAL A 93 -18.58 2.59 8.55
N ALA A 94 -18.17 1.75 7.60
CA ALA A 94 -17.75 0.38 7.91
C ALA A 94 -16.33 0.40 8.47
N VAL A 95 -16.13 -0.23 9.64
CA VAL A 95 -14.79 -0.42 10.22
C VAL A 95 -14.35 -1.86 10.01
N ILE A 96 -13.30 -2.07 9.22
CA ILE A 96 -12.76 -3.40 8.91
C ILE A 96 -11.35 -3.47 9.46
N ARG A 97 -11.08 -4.47 10.30
CA ARG A 97 -9.81 -4.63 11.01
C ARG A 97 -9.03 -5.79 10.42
N THR A 98 -7.72 -5.67 10.35
CA THR A 98 -6.85 -6.74 9.88
C THR A 98 -5.48 -6.66 10.56
N ARG A 99 -4.70 -7.73 10.45
CA ARG A 99 -3.37 -7.86 11.06
C ARG A 99 -2.41 -8.47 10.05
N ARG A 100 -1.11 -8.35 10.31
CA ARG A 100 -0.07 -9.01 9.52
C ARG A 100 0.85 -9.78 10.44
N SER A 101 1.23 -10.99 10.02
CA SER A 101 2.26 -11.73 10.72
C SER A 101 3.64 -11.17 10.35
N ALA A 102 4.63 -11.40 11.20
CA ALA A 102 6.00 -10.98 10.92
C ALA A 102 6.54 -11.61 9.62
N GLU A 103 6.15 -12.85 9.30
CA GLU A 103 6.52 -13.51 8.04
C GLU A 103 5.97 -12.78 6.82
N ARG A 104 4.74 -12.25 6.94
CA ARG A 104 4.08 -11.50 5.87
C ARG A 104 4.77 -10.15 5.65
N LEU A 105 5.17 -9.46 6.73
CA LEU A 105 5.92 -8.21 6.63
C LEU A 105 7.33 -8.43 6.03
N ARG A 106 8.04 -9.50 6.44
CA ARG A 106 9.30 -9.90 5.80
C ARG A 106 9.12 -10.28 4.33
N PHE A 107 8.00 -10.89 3.96
CA PHE A 107 7.68 -11.17 2.55
C PHE A 107 7.47 -9.89 1.75
N PHE A 108 6.75 -8.92 2.33
CA PHE A 108 6.53 -7.62 1.73
C PHE A 108 7.85 -6.88 1.48
N GLU A 109 8.75 -6.84 2.47
CA GLU A 109 10.09 -6.26 2.33
C GLU A 109 10.87 -6.86 1.15
N ARG A 110 10.98 -8.20 1.08
CA ARG A 110 11.67 -8.86 -0.04
C ARG A 110 11.01 -8.55 -1.39
N ARG A 111 9.69 -8.41 -1.40
CA ARG A 111 8.94 -8.04 -2.60
C ARG A 111 9.26 -6.60 -3.02
N LEU A 112 9.36 -5.66 -2.09
CA LEU A 112 9.78 -4.29 -2.36
C LEU A 112 11.20 -4.23 -2.92
N ALA A 113 12.14 -4.95 -2.31
CA ALA A 113 13.52 -5.04 -2.81
C ALA A 113 13.56 -5.52 -4.28
N GLY A 114 12.87 -6.61 -4.60
CA GLY A 114 12.78 -7.11 -5.98
C GLY A 114 12.06 -6.16 -6.94
N ILE A 115 11.09 -5.36 -6.47
CA ILE A 115 10.45 -4.31 -7.28
C ILE A 115 11.45 -3.17 -7.54
N ALA A 116 12.20 -2.73 -6.53
CA ALA A 116 13.19 -1.67 -6.64
C ALA A 116 14.30 -2.04 -7.64
N GLU A 117 14.82 -3.26 -7.55
CA GLU A 117 15.80 -3.78 -8.52
C GLU A 117 15.27 -3.78 -9.96
N ARG A 118 14.03 -4.22 -10.15
CA ARG A 118 13.38 -4.22 -11.48
C ARG A 118 13.19 -2.80 -12.02
N ILE A 119 12.84 -1.85 -11.16
CA ILE A 119 12.74 -0.43 -11.54
C ILE A 119 14.12 0.10 -11.93
N ALA A 120 15.16 -0.18 -11.14
CA ALA A 120 16.53 0.24 -11.44
C ALA A 120 17.02 -0.32 -12.80
N GLN A 121 16.75 -1.59 -13.06
CA GLN A 121 17.07 -2.23 -14.35
C GLN A 121 16.27 -1.63 -15.52
N ALA A 122 14.98 -1.36 -15.33
CA ALA A 122 14.13 -0.75 -16.37
C ALA A 122 14.59 0.68 -16.69
N VAL A 123 14.99 1.45 -15.67
CA VAL A 123 15.55 2.79 -15.85
C VAL A 123 16.87 2.74 -16.62
N SER A 124 17.78 1.84 -16.25
CA SER A 124 19.10 1.74 -16.91
C SER A 124 19.00 1.27 -18.36
N SER A 125 18.16 0.26 -18.62
CA SER A 125 17.96 -0.32 -19.96
C SER A 125 16.98 0.47 -20.83
N ARG A 126 16.16 1.36 -20.25
CA ARG A 126 14.98 1.97 -20.87
C ARG A 126 13.92 0.97 -21.33
N VAL A 127 13.99 -0.28 -20.86
CA VAL A 127 13.02 -1.34 -21.19
C VAL A 127 12.06 -1.50 -20.04
N TRP A 128 10.82 -1.06 -20.24
CA TRP A 128 9.74 -1.23 -19.28
C TRP A 128 8.86 -2.41 -19.69
N GLY A 129 8.55 -3.28 -18.73
CA GLY A 129 7.58 -4.35 -18.93
C GLY A 129 6.15 -3.81 -19.00
N TYR A 130 5.25 -4.61 -19.55
CA TYR A 130 3.83 -4.30 -19.56
C TYR A 130 3.13 -4.80 -18.30
N ALA A 131 1.93 -4.27 -18.05
CA ALA A 131 1.08 -4.78 -16.99
C ALA A 131 0.76 -6.27 -17.23
N PRO A 132 0.63 -7.08 -16.16
CA PRO A 132 0.19 -8.47 -16.28
C PRO A 132 -1.18 -8.56 -16.99
N GLU A 133 -1.41 -9.65 -17.70
CA GLU A 133 -2.70 -9.93 -18.32
C GLU A 133 -3.83 -9.90 -17.27
N GLY A 134 -4.95 -9.25 -17.62
CA GLY A 134 -6.10 -9.10 -16.72
C GLY A 134 -5.93 -8.07 -15.59
N ALA A 135 -4.81 -7.33 -15.54
CA ALA A 135 -4.64 -6.24 -14.59
C ALA A 135 -5.72 -5.15 -14.79
N TRP A 136 -6.53 -4.89 -13.78
CA TRP A 136 -7.66 -3.96 -13.88
C TRP A 136 -7.23 -2.52 -14.23
N TRP A 137 -6.02 -2.13 -13.82
CA TRP A 137 -5.44 -0.82 -14.13
C TRP A 137 -4.98 -0.70 -15.58
N CYS A 138 -4.82 -1.81 -16.31
CA CYS A 138 -4.52 -1.82 -17.74
C CYS A 138 -5.81 -1.72 -18.55
N SER A 139 -6.41 -0.53 -18.57
CA SER A 139 -7.58 -0.24 -19.42
C SER A 139 -7.64 1.25 -19.77
N ARG A 140 -8.40 1.61 -20.81
CA ARG A 140 -8.58 3.02 -21.22
C ARG A 140 -9.09 3.92 -20.10
N LYS A 141 -9.89 3.37 -19.19
CA LYS A 141 -10.44 4.10 -18.05
C LYS A 141 -9.38 4.47 -17.00
N TRP A 142 -8.36 3.63 -16.81
CA TRP A 142 -7.47 3.69 -15.65
C TRP A 142 -5.99 3.97 -16.01
N CYS A 143 -5.55 3.64 -17.22
CA CYS A 143 -4.17 3.86 -17.68
C CYS A 143 -4.10 5.04 -18.64
N ALA A 144 -3.44 6.13 -18.22
CA ALA A 144 -3.27 7.33 -19.06
C ALA A 144 -2.50 7.06 -20.36
N SER A 145 -1.63 6.06 -20.37
CA SER A 145 -0.85 5.66 -21.55
C SER A 145 -1.57 4.64 -22.44
N TRP A 146 -2.80 4.24 -22.12
CA TRP A 146 -3.49 3.13 -22.79
C TRP A 146 -3.52 3.26 -24.31
N ASP A 147 -3.96 4.42 -24.82
CA ASP A 147 -4.18 4.64 -26.27
C ASP A 147 -2.87 4.57 -27.08
N GLY A 148 -1.71 4.83 -26.46
CA GLY A 148 -0.39 4.78 -27.11
C GLY A 148 0.47 3.58 -26.70
N CYS A 149 -0.03 2.70 -25.83
CA CYS A 149 0.72 1.56 -25.31
C CYS A 149 0.64 0.37 -26.29
N PRO A 150 1.77 -0.20 -26.75
CA PRO A 150 1.76 -1.36 -27.65
C PRO A 150 1.14 -2.63 -27.06
N ALA A 151 1.06 -2.76 -25.73
CA ALA A 151 0.35 -3.86 -25.06
C ALA A 151 -1.04 -3.47 -24.57
N GLY A 152 -1.53 -2.28 -24.94
CA GLY A 152 -2.84 -1.75 -24.56
C GLY A 152 -3.67 -1.41 -25.80
N GLY A 153 -4.21 -0.19 -25.85
CA GLY A 153 -5.03 0.28 -26.96
C GLY A 153 -4.26 0.66 -28.23
N GLY A 154 -2.93 0.70 -28.17
CA GLY A 154 -2.07 1.13 -29.29
C GLY A 154 -1.78 0.05 -30.34
N VAL A 155 -2.40 -1.13 -30.23
CA VAL A 155 -2.32 -2.22 -31.24
C VAL A 155 -3.41 -2.12 -32.32
N ALA A 156 -4.07 -0.97 -32.44
CA ALA A 156 -5.00 -0.69 -33.55
C ALA A 156 -4.28 -0.60 -34.90
#